data_AF-A0A5B1QL31-F1
#
_entry.id   AF-A0A5B1QL31-F1
#
_cell.length_a   1.000
_cell.length_b   1.000
_cell.length_c   1.000
_cell.angle_alpha   90.00
_cell.angle_beta   90.00
_cell.angle_gamma   90.00
#
_symmetry.space_group_name_H-M   'P 1'
#
loop_
_entity.id
_entity.type
_entity.pdbx_description
1 polymer ?
#
loop_
_entity_poly.entity_id
_entity_poly.type
_entity_poly.pdbx_seq_one_letter_code
_entity_poly.pdbx_strand_id
1 'polypeptide(L)'
;MYLSILVYPLTGPGAVNITNAELGRLRPSEFLNDTLIEFGLKLWLNDLRETQPDLADQIHVFSSFFYKKISTKKQEGYQSVRKWTSKIDLFQKKYIIVPINEQ
;
A
#
# COMPACT_ATOMS: atom_id res chain seq x y z
N MET A 1 23.19 -8.88 -5.83
CA MET A 1 21.95 -9.07 -6.61
C MET A 1 20.95 -9.73 -5.68
N TYR A 2 19.84 -9.08 -5.31
CA TYR A 2 18.82 -9.71 -4.46
C TYR A 2 17.97 -10.66 -5.32
N LEU A 3 17.79 -11.89 -4.85
CA LEU A 3 16.96 -12.89 -5.53
C LEU A 3 15.48 -12.60 -5.25
N SER A 4 14.68 -12.50 -6.31
CA SER A 4 13.22 -12.42 -6.24
C SER A 4 12.65 -13.75 -5.77
N ILE A 5 11.69 -13.71 -4.85
CA ILE A 5 11.07 -14.88 -4.22
C ILE A 5 9.60 -14.94 -4.58
N LEU A 6 8.93 -13.79 -4.54
CA LEU A 6 7.50 -13.67 -4.80
C LEU A 6 7.23 -12.35 -5.51
N VAL A 7 6.41 -12.40 -6.55
CA VAL A 7 5.82 -11.21 -7.17
C VAL A 7 4.31 -11.27 -6.94
N TYR A 8 3.74 -10.21 -6.38
CA TYR A 8 2.32 -10.19 -6.00
C TYR A 8 1.61 -8.87 -6.33
N PRO A 9 0.41 -8.87 -6.93
CA PRO A 9 -0.19 -10.03 -7.57
C PRO A 9 0.68 -10.52 -8.74
N LEU A 10 0.55 -11.81 -9.09
CA LEU A 10 1.33 -12.41 -10.18
C LEU A 10 1.08 -11.70 -11.52
N THR A 11 -0.14 -11.21 -11.71
CA THR A 11 -0.58 -10.49 -12.90
C THR A 11 -1.34 -9.23 -12.50
N GLY A 12 -1.14 -8.15 -13.25
CA GLY A 12 -1.85 -6.89 -13.08
C GLY A 12 -0.94 -5.73 -12.65
N PRO A 13 -1.47 -4.49 -12.68
CA PRO A 13 -0.69 -3.31 -12.36
C PRO A 13 -0.33 -3.25 -10.87
N GLY A 14 0.85 -2.71 -10.58
CA GLY A 14 1.31 -2.50 -9.21
C GLY A 14 1.75 -3.78 -8.51
N ALA A 15 2.31 -4.76 -9.22
CA ALA A 15 2.94 -5.90 -8.57
C ALA A 15 4.10 -5.45 -7.66
N VAL A 16 4.17 -6.01 -6.46
CA VAL A 16 5.28 -5.87 -5.53
C VAL A 16 6.20 -7.08 -5.64
N ASN A 17 7.51 -6.83 -5.67
CA ASN A 17 8.52 -7.86 -5.73
C ASN A 17 9.13 -8.05 -4.34
N ILE A 18 8.92 -9.21 -3.74
CA ILE A 18 9.50 -9.63 -2.47
C ILE A 18 10.80 -10.37 -2.76
N THR A 19 11.89 -9.88 -2.16
CA THR A 19 13.21 -10.49 -2.30
C THR A 19 13.69 -11.07 -0.96
N ASN A 20 14.86 -11.70 -0.96
CA ASN A 20 15.50 -12.15 0.27
C ASN A 20 15.77 -11.02 1.28
N ALA A 21 15.87 -9.76 0.82
CA ALA A 21 16.02 -8.62 1.72
C ALA A 21 14.75 -8.39 2.56
N GLU A 22 13.58 -8.40 1.91
CA GLU A 22 12.28 -8.28 2.57
C GLU A 22 12.06 -9.44 3.55
N LEU A 23 12.38 -10.68 3.18
CA LEU A 23 12.30 -11.80 4.13
C LEU A 23 13.15 -11.58 5.39
N GLY A 24 14.34 -10.99 5.22
CA GLY A 24 15.20 -10.63 6.35
C GLY A 24 14.55 -9.66 7.34
N ARG A 25 13.61 -8.83 6.88
CA ARG A 25 12.85 -7.84 7.69
C ARG A 25 11.66 -8.44 8.44
N LEU A 26 11.31 -9.70 8.17
CA LEU A 26 10.29 -10.44 8.93
C LEU A 26 10.86 -11.14 10.18
N ARG A 27 12.17 -11.07 10.40
CA ARG A 27 12.81 -11.70 11.56
C ARG A 27 12.42 -10.95 12.85
N PRO A 28 12.45 -11.64 14.00
CA PRO A 28 12.20 -11.00 15.29
C PRO A 28 13.07 -9.76 15.49
N SER A 29 12.48 -8.71 16.07
CA SER A 29 13.14 -7.43 16.37
C SER A 29 13.58 -6.60 15.16
N GLU A 30 13.15 -6.93 13.94
CA GLU A 30 13.30 -6.08 12.76
C GLU A 30 12.04 -5.26 12.50
N PHE A 31 12.19 -4.07 11.93
CA PHE A 31 11.05 -3.28 11.46
C PHE A 31 10.61 -3.75 10.07
N LEU A 32 9.30 -3.83 9.83
CA LEU A 32 8.79 -4.01 8.47
C LEU A 32 9.20 -2.81 7.59
N ASN A 33 9.42 -3.05 6.30
CA ASN A 33 9.67 -1.98 5.32
C ASN A 33 8.40 -1.69 4.51
N ASP A 34 8.43 -0.60 3.73
CA ASP A 34 7.31 -0.16 2.89
C ASP A 34 6.80 -1.26 1.95
N THR A 35 7.72 -2.04 1.37
CA THR A 35 7.39 -3.14 0.45
C THR A 35 6.57 -4.24 1.13
N LEU A 36 6.92 -4.62 2.36
CA LEU A 36 6.17 -5.62 3.13
C LEU A 36 4.80 -5.11 3.57
N ILE A 37 4.71 -3.83 3.96
CA ILE A 37 3.42 -3.21 4.31
C ILE A 37 2.51 -3.17 3.08
N GLU A 38 3.03 -2.75 1.93
CA GLU A 38 2.27 -2.71 0.68
C GLU A 38 1.84 -4.11 0.24
N PHE A 39 2.70 -5.10 0.38
CA PHE A 39 2.39 -6.50 0.11
C PHE A 39 1.23 -7.01 0.97
N GLY A 40 1.34 -6.87 2.30
CA GLY A 40 0.34 -7.39 3.23
C GLY A 40 -1.04 -6.78 3.01
N LEU A 41 -1.10 -5.46 2.79
CA LEU A 41 -2.37 -4.77 2.51
C LEU A 41 -2.99 -5.19 1.18
N LYS A 42 -2.17 -5.43 0.15
CA LYS A 42 -2.65 -5.96 -1.14
C LYS A 42 -3.15 -7.39 -1.01
N LEU A 43 -2.46 -8.22 -0.23
CA LEU A 43 -2.86 -9.60 0.03
C LEU A 43 -4.26 -9.61 0.65
N TRP A 44 -4.44 -8.92 1.77
CA TRP A 44 -5.74 -8.87 2.46
C TRP A 44 -6.85 -8.24 1.63
N LEU A 45 -6.57 -7.17 0.87
CA LEU A 45 -7.60 -6.57 0.02
C LEU A 45 -8.02 -7.51 -1.12
N ASN A 46 -7.11 -8.31 -1.66
CA ASN A 46 -7.45 -9.29 -2.68
C ASN A 46 -8.21 -10.48 -2.08
N ASP A 47 -7.81 -11.00 -0.93
CA ASP A 47 -8.57 -12.04 -0.21
C ASP A 47 -10.00 -11.56 0.07
N LEU A 48 -10.15 -10.27 0.42
CA LEU A 48 -11.45 -9.64 0.61
C LEU A 48 -12.23 -9.50 -0.70
N ARG A 49 -11.58 -9.19 -1.83
CA ARG A 49 -12.26 -9.16 -3.14
C ARG A 49 -12.81 -10.52 -3.53
N GLU A 50 -12.10 -11.60 -3.19
CA GLU A 50 -12.54 -12.96 -3.48
C GLU A 50 -13.70 -13.40 -2.58
N THR A 51 -13.70 -13.00 -1.31
CA THR A 51 -14.68 -13.45 -0.32
C THR A 51 -15.87 -12.51 -0.15
N GLN A 52 -15.66 -11.19 -0.31
CA GLN A 52 -16.62 -10.11 -0.06
C GLN A 52 -16.37 -8.91 -1.02
N PRO A 53 -16.62 -9.07 -2.33
CA PRO A 53 -16.29 -8.08 -3.35
C PRO A 53 -16.92 -6.70 -3.09
N ASP A 54 -18.18 -6.65 -2.67
CA ASP A 54 -18.89 -5.39 -2.38
C ASP A 54 -18.23 -4.61 -1.24
N LEU A 55 -17.67 -5.31 -0.24
CA LEU A 55 -16.94 -4.67 0.85
C LEU A 55 -15.58 -4.18 0.38
N ALA A 56 -14.89 -4.96 -0.46
CA ALA A 56 -13.60 -4.56 -1.02
C ALA A 56 -13.71 -3.30 -1.88
N ASP A 57 -14.78 -3.15 -2.64
CA ASP A 57 -15.03 -1.96 -3.45
C ASP A 57 -15.33 -0.71 -2.62
N GLN A 58 -15.70 -0.86 -1.34
CA GLN A 58 -15.87 0.24 -0.39
C GLN A 58 -14.56 0.68 0.28
N ILE A 59 -13.45 0.01 0.00
CA ILE A 59 -12.15 0.28 0.62
C ILE A 59 -11.19 0.92 -0.40
N HIS A 60 -10.49 1.96 0.01
CA HIS A 60 -9.31 2.47 -0.69
C HIS A 60 -8.08 2.35 0.20
N VAL A 61 -6.98 1.85 -0.36
CA VAL A 61 -5.69 1.71 0.33
C VAL A 61 -4.66 2.58 -0.37
N PHE A 62 -4.11 3.53 0.37
CA PHE A 62 -2.96 4.31 -0.09
C PHE A 62 -1.65 3.53 0.12
N SER A 63 -0.63 3.83 -0.70
CA SER A 63 0.73 3.38 -0.39
C SER A 63 1.26 4.11 0.85
N SER A 64 2.24 3.52 1.55
CA SER A 64 2.85 4.12 2.75
C SER A 64 3.53 5.47 2.50
N PHE A 65 3.83 5.78 1.24
CA PHE A 65 4.39 7.07 0.83
C PHE A 65 3.37 8.22 0.84
N PHE A 66 2.06 7.93 0.82
CA PHE A 66 1.03 8.97 0.73
C PHE A 66 1.10 9.93 1.90
N TYR A 67 1.11 9.40 3.13
CA TYR A 67 1.09 10.23 4.33
C TYR A 67 2.33 11.13 4.40
N LYS A 68 3.52 10.57 4.13
CA LYS A 68 4.78 11.32 4.09
C LYS A 68 4.76 12.47 3.09
N LYS A 69 4.06 12.33 1.95
CA LYS A 69 3.95 13.39 0.93
C LYS A 69 2.85 14.41 1.25
N ILE A 70 1.72 14.00 1.79
CA ILE A 70 0.67 14.95 2.13
C ILE A 70 1.04 15.79 3.36
N SER A 71 1.86 15.25 4.27
CA SER A 71 2.33 15.95 5.48
C SER A 71 3.46 16.94 5.24
N THR A 72 4.10 16.94 4.05
CA THR A 72 5.02 18.03 3.67
C THR A 72 4.28 19.38 3.60
N LYS A 73 4.96 20.46 4.03
CA LYS A 73 4.51 21.87 4.13
C LYS A 73 3.09 22.15 3.60
N LYS A 74 2.20 22.63 4.47
CA LYS A 74 0.73 22.75 4.27
C LYS A 74 0.23 23.02 2.83
N GLN A 75 0.78 24.00 2.11
CA GLN A 75 0.30 24.33 0.75
C GLN A 75 0.86 23.43 -0.36
N GLU A 76 2.06 22.86 -0.18
CA GLU A 76 2.72 21.99 -1.15
C GLU A 76 2.27 20.52 -0.99
N GLY A 77 1.89 20.12 0.23
CA GLY A 77 1.49 18.74 0.56
C GLY A 77 0.38 18.21 -0.34
N TYR A 78 -0.76 18.92 -0.39
CA TYR A 78 -1.88 18.51 -1.25
C TYR A 78 -1.51 18.49 -2.74
N GLN A 79 -0.76 19.50 -3.22
CA GLN A 79 -0.35 19.56 -4.63
C GLN A 79 0.49 18.34 -5.03
N SER A 80 1.32 17.84 -4.12
CA SER A 80 2.18 16.67 -4.35
C SER A 80 1.42 15.35 -4.49
N VAL A 81 0.20 15.27 -3.90
CA VAL A 81 -0.63 14.05 -3.90
C VAL A 81 -1.92 14.17 -4.69
N ARG A 82 -2.29 15.37 -5.19
CA ARG A 82 -3.56 15.63 -5.90
C ARG A 82 -3.85 14.64 -7.03
N LYS A 83 -2.83 14.15 -7.74
CA LYS A 83 -3.01 13.20 -8.85
C LYS A 83 -3.19 11.75 -8.40
N TRP A 84 -2.94 11.41 -7.14
CA TRP A 84 -2.99 10.04 -6.63
C TRP A 84 -4.41 9.48 -6.62
N THR A 85 -5.41 10.35 -6.52
CA THR A 85 -6.83 10.02 -6.57
C THR A 85 -7.48 10.40 -7.91
N SER A 86 -6.68 10.74 -8.93
CA SER A 86 -7.21 11.22 -10.22
C SER A 86 -8.13 10.24 -10.95
N LYS A 87 -8.08 8.96 -10.60
CA LYS A 87 -8.88 7.87 -11.20
C LYS A 87 -9.87 7.24 -10.22
N ILE A 88 -10.01 7.80 -9.01
CA ILE A 88 -10.79 7.21 -7.92
C ILE A 88 -11.55 8.31 -7.21
N ASP A 89 -12.87 8.16 -7.09
CA ASP A 89 -13.66 9.00 -6.18
C ASP A 89 -13.53 8.47 -4.76
N LEU A 90 -12.75 9.17 -3.92
CA LEU A 90 -12.56 8.82 -2.52
C LEU A 90 -13.84 8.95 -1.70
N PHE A 91 -14.76 9.85 -2.05
CA PHE A 91 -15.96 10.11 -1.26
C PHE A 91 -17.00 8.99 -1.38
N GLN A 92 -16.86 8.13 -2.39
CA GLN A 92 -17.67 6.90 -2.52
C GLN A 92 -17.13 5.75 -1.67
N LYS A 93 -15.96 5.90 -1.04
CA LYS A 93 -15.34 4.85 -0.24
C LYS A 93 -15.78 5.02 1.22
N LYS A 94 -16.17 3.90 1.84
CA LYS A 94 -16.53 3.85 3.25
C LYS A 94 -15.29 3.82 4.15
N TYR A 95 -14.21 3.23 3.65
CA TYR A 95 -12.96 3.08 4.38
C TYR A 95 -11.78 3.57 3.54
N ILE A 96 -10.93 4.40 4.16
CA ILE A 96 -9.67 4.88 3.56
C ILE A 96 -8.55 4.45 4.49
N ILE A 97 -7.68 3.57 4.01
CA ILE A 97 -6.54 3.06 4.75
C ILE A 97 -5.30 3.88 4.34
N VAL A 98 -4.70 4.54 5.33
CA VAL A 98 -3.46 5.31 5.17
C VAL A 98 -2.41 4.71 6.10
N PRO A 99 -1.43 3.96 5.58
CA PRO A 99 -0.31 3.49 6.39
C PRO A 99 0.56 4.68 6.80
N ILE A 100 0.87 4.78 8.09
CA ILE A 100 1.70 5.83 8.67
C ILE A 100 2.88 5.17 9.38
N ASN A 101 4.07 5.67 9.07
CA ASN A 101 5.31 5.31 9.75
C ASN A 101 5.91 6.60 10.32
N GLU A 102 5.74 6.81 11.63
CA GLU A 102 6.27 7.95 12.38
C GLU A 102 7.20 7.43 13.48
N GLN A 103 8.24 8.20 13.78
CA GLN A 103 9.15 7.99 14.92
C GLN A 103 8.75 8.89 16.07
#